data_AF-A0A7C4ECK8-F1
#
_entry.id   AF-A0A7C4ECK8-F1
#
_cell.length_a   1.000
_cell.length_b   1.000
_cell.length_c   1.000
_cell.angle_alpha   90.00
_cell.angle_beta   90.00
_cell.angle_gamma   90.00
#
_symmetry.space_group_name_H-M   'P 1'
#
loop_
_entity.id
_entity.type
_entity.pdbx_description
1 polymer ?
#
loop_
_entity_poly.entity_id
_entity_poly.type
_entity_poly.pdbx_seq_one_letter_code
_entity_poly.pdbx_strand_id
1 'polypeptide(L)'
;MKFHELITRDPTICGGQPVFRGTRVTLRTVLASLADGDTVEQIVASFPTLTADHVRAGGPAPAGTASHRMKLKLHENLPRELAELLRGHDVHTVPAEGLAGREDPAVFAAAVREGRLLLTQDLDFSDVRQFRPGTHPGIVLVRLRDPSRRRLIHRITQVFAAEDVERWAKCFVVVSDRKLRVRRP
;
A
#
# COMPACT_ATOMS: atom_id res chain seq x y z
N MET A 1 -16.69 8.03 22.46
CA MET A 1 -16.87 8.08 20.99
C MET A 1 -17.69 6.90 20.55
N LYS A 2 -18.45 7.04 19.47
CA LYS A 2 -19.25 5.98 18.84
C LYS A 2 -18.53 5.51 17.58
N PHE A 3 -18.56 4.20 17.32
CA PHE A 3 -17.80 3.55 16.24
C PHE A 3 -18.04 4.15 14.83
N HIS A 4 -19.24 4.69 14.57
CA HIS A 4 -19.59 5.34 13.30
C HIS A 4 -18.98 6.75 13.11
N GLU A 5 -18.42 7.37 14.16
CA GLU A 5 -17.77 8.68 14.06
C GLU A 5 -16.41 8.54 13.34
N LEU A 6 -15.72 7.41 13.53
CA LEU A 6 -14.33 7.17 13.12
C LEU A 6 -14.17 6.49 11.75
N ILE A 7 -15.25 5.96 11.17
CA ILE A 7 -15.22 5.21 9.89
C ILE A 7 -16.11 5.92 8.87
N THR A 8 -15.67 5.96 7.62
CA THR A 8 -16.48 6.42 6.48
C THR A 8 -16.57 5.34 5.40
N ARG A 9 -17.56 5.47 4.52
CA ARG A 9 -17.71 4.69 3.28
C ARG A 9 -18.07 5.67 2.18
N ASP A 10 -17.24 5.75 1.16
CA ASP A 10 -17.46 6.60 -0.01
C ASP A 10 -17.17 5.76 -1.27
N PRO A 11 -18.08 5.68 -2.26
CA PRO A 11 -17.84 4.94 -3.50
C PRO A 11 -16.59 5.38 -4.27
N THR A 12 -16.08 6.59 -4.03
CA THR A 12 -14.88 7.17 -4.66
C THR A 12 -13.59 6.98 -3.86
N ILE A 13 -13.63 6.18 -2.79
CA ILE A 13 -12.48 5.91 -1.91
C ILE A 13 -12.31 4.40 -1.69
N CYS A 14 -11.13 3.87 -2.01
CA CYS A 14 -10.77 2.45 -1.86
C CYS A 14 -11.75 1.48 -2.55
N GLY A 15 -12.41 1.92 -3.62
CA GLY A 15 -13.48 1.19 -4.31
C GLY A 15 -14.72 0.96 -3.45
N GLY A 16 -15.14 1.96 -2.65
CA GLY A 16 -16.30 1.86 -1.76
C GLY A 16 -16.06 1.09 -0.46
N GLN A 17 -14.80 0.74 -0.13
CA GLN A 17 -14.49 0.03 1.11
C GLN A 17 -14.58 0.96 2.33
N PRO A 18 -14.91 0.43 3.52
CA PRO A 18 -14.90 1.23 4.74
C PRO A 18 -13.46 1.59 5.11
N VAL A 19 -13.18 2.88 5.30
CA VAL A 19 -11.87 3.41 5.70
C VAL A 19 -11.99 4.22 6.98
N PHE A 20 -10.89 4.35 7.73
CA PHE A 20 -10.84 5.27 8.87
C PHE A 20 -10.86 6.72 8.38
N ARG A 21 -11.67 7.57 9.02
CA ARG A 21 -11.91 8.95 8.59
C ARG A 21 -10.59 9.74 8.51
N GLY A 22 -10.39 10.45 7.40
CA GLY A 22 -9.14 11.17 7.12
C GLY A 22 -8.00 10.29 6.58
N THR A 23 -8.26 9.02 6.27
CA THR A 23 -7.26 8.07 5.74
C THR A 23 -7.82 7.23 4.59
N ARG A 24 -6.92 6.60 3.85
CA ARG A 24 -7.17 5.51 2.89
C ARG A 24 -6.91 4.12 3.49
N VAL A 25 -6.77 4.00 4.81
CA VAL A 25 -6.54 2.72 5.49
C VAL A 25 -7.88 2.03 5.71
N THR A 26 -8.04 0.83 5.15
CA THR A 26 -9.33 0.13 5.22
C THR A 26 -9.56 -0.52 6.59
N LEU A 27 -10.82 -0.53 7.04
CA LEU A 27 -11.28 -1.30 8.20
C LEU A 27 -10.93 -2.78 8.07
N ARG A 28 -10.98 -3.31 6.83
CA ARG A 28 -10.59 -4.69 6.51
C ARG A 28 -9.14 -4.99 6.89
N THR A 29 -8.21 -4.10 6.54
CA THR A 29 -6.78 -4.23 6.88
C THR A 29 -6.56 -4.27 8.38
N VAL A 30 -7.25 -3.41 9.15
CA VAL A 30 -7.13 -3.39 10.62
C VAL A 30 -7.76 -4.63 11.26
N LEU A 31 -8.97 -5.03 10.86
CA LEU A 31 -9.62 -6.24 11.37
C LEU A 31 -8.83 -7.52 11.04
N ALA A 32 -8.25 -7.62 9.84
CA ALA A 32 -7.38 -8.73 9.44
C ALA A 32 -6.09 -8.78 10.29
N SER A 33 -5.52 -7.62 10.65
CA SER A 33 -4.34 -7.53 11.51
C SER A 33 -4.65 -7.98 12.93
N LEU A 34 -5.77 -7.51 13.50
CA LEU A 34 -6.28 -7.96 14.80
C LEU A 34 -6.53 -9.48 14.82
N ALA A 35 -7.09 -10.04 13.75
CA ALA A 35 -7.34 -11.48 13.63
C ALA A 35 -6.06 -12.32 13.50
N ASP A 36 -5.00 -11.78 12.89
CA ASP A 36 -3.65 -12.37 12.84
C ASP A 36 -2.84 -12.17 14.15
N GLY A 37 -3.48 -11.66 15.19
CA GLY A 37 -2.88 -11.43 16.51
C GLY A 37 -1.85 -10.30 16.52
N ASP A 38 -1.90 -9.36 15.57
CA ASP A 38 -1.15 -8.12 15.74
C ASP A 38 -1.71 -7.36 16.95
N THR A 39 -0.80 -7.04 17.88
CA THR A 39 -1.07 -5.95 18.81
C THR A 39 -1.09 -4.66 18.02
N VAL A 40 -1.49 -3.59 18.68
CA VAL A 40 -2.18 -2.58 17.93
C VAL A 40 -1.39 -1.28 17.73
N GLU A 41 -0.44 -0.89 18.59
CA GLU A 41 0.59 0.06 18.13
C GLU A 41 1.61 -0.62 17.19
N GLN A 42 1.52 -1.93 16.92
CA GLN A 42 2.10 -2.46 15.68
C GLN A 42 1.30 -1.92 14.48
N ILE A 43 -0.04 -2.10 14.46
CA ILE A 43 -0.92 -1.53 13.42
C ILE A 43 -0.75 0.01 13.29
N VAL A 44 -0.76 0.78 14.38
CA VAL A 44 -0.57 2.26 14.33
C VAL A 44 0.84 2.64 13.91
N ALA A 45 1.88 1.96 14.39
CA ALA A 45 3.23 2.21 13.89
C ALA A 45 3.33 1.91 12.39
N SER A 46 2.65 0.87 11.89
CA SER A 46 2.61 0.51 10.47
C SER A 46 1.81 1.45 9.60
N PHE A 47 0.73 2.04 10.11
CA PHE A 47 -0.14 2.96 9.38
C PHE A 47 -0.18 4.32 10.12
N PRO A 48 0.84 5.19 9.98
CA PRO A 48 0.95 6.45 10.75
C PRO A 48 -0.15 7.49 10.55
N THR A 49 -1.07 7.26 9.60
CA THR A 49 -2.28 8.07 9.40
C THR A 49 -3.44 7.61 10.30
N LEU A 50 -3.35 6.43 10.91
CA LEU A 50 -4.20 6.03 12.04
C LEU A 50 -3.71 6.70 13.33
N THR A 51 -4.65 7.07 14.19
CA THR A 51 -4.35 7.54 15.55
C THR A 51 -4.37 6.38 16.55
N ALA A 52 -3.83 6.58 17.75
CA ALA A 52 -4.01 5.61 18.84
C ALA A 52 -5.50 5.36 19.15
N ASP A 53 -6.38 6.36 19.03
CA ASP A 53 -7.83 6.20 19.25
C ASP A 53 -8.56 5.34 18.21
N HIS A 54 -8.01 5.19 17.00
CA HIS A 54 -8.51 4.17 16.09
C HIS A 54 -8.19 2.74 16.58
N VAL A 55 -7.24 2.56 17.53
CA VAL A 55 -6.58 1.26 17.75
C VAL A 55 -6.00 0.95 19.20
N ARG A 56 -4.78 1.35 19.64
CA ARG A 56 -3.95 1.00 20.90
C ARG A 56 -3.35 -0.43 21.18
N ALA A 57 -1.99 -0.66 21.24
CA ALA A 57 -1.30 -1.86 21.84
C ALA A 57 0.19 -2.42 21.53
N GLY A 58 1.19 -1.77 20.88
CA GLY A 58 2.68 -2.02 21.00
C GLY A 58 3.61 -2.92 20.08
N GLY A 59 4.58 -2.34 19.29
CA GLY A 59 6.04 -2.77 19.18
C GLY A 59 6.70 -3.59 17.99
N PRO A 60 7.81 -3.12 17.31
CA PRO A 60 8.58 -3.85 16.23
C PRO A 60 10.18 -3.79 16.22
N ALA A 61 10.88 -4.53 15.32
CA ALA A 61 12.36 -4.44 15.02
C ALA A 61 12.80 -4.99 13.59
N PRO A 62 14.00 -4.70 13.01
CA PRO A 62 14.24 -4.79 11.53
C PRO A 62 15.55 -5.44 10.94
N ALA A 63 15.49 -5.88 9.66
CA ALA A 63 16.58 -6.09 8.65
C ALA A 63 16.00 -6.47 7.24
N GLY A 64 16.66 -6.40 6.06
CA GLY A 64 17.93 -5.77 5.64
C GLY A 64 18.59 -6.34 4.33
N THR A 65 18.94 -5.48 3.33
CA THR A 65 19.79 -5.70 2.10
C THR A 65 19.29 -6.68 0.99
N ALA A 66 19.57 -6.56 -0.32
CA ALA A 66 20.41 -5.65 -1.15
C ALA A 66 19.84 -5.41 -2.60
N SER A 67 20.51 -4.53 -3.35
CA SER A 67 20.31 -4.06 -4.75
C SER A 67 19.48 -4.87 -5.77
N HIS A 68 18.33 -4.29 -6.16
CA HIS A 68 17.90 -3.92 -7.52
C HIS A 68 17.25 -2.53 -7.37
N ARG A 69 17.37 -1.54 -8.28
CA ARG A 69 17.08 -0.12 -7.93
C ARG A 69 15.95 0.55 -8.71
N MET A 70 14.77 -0.07 -8.68
CA MET A 70 13.51 0.63 -8.99
C MET A 70 13.27 1.86 -8.11
N LYS A 71 12.53 2.83 -8.63
CA LYS A 71 11.90 3.89 -7.84
C LYS A 71 10.47 3.49 -7.46
N LEU A 72 10.17 3.48 -6.16
CA LEU A 72 8.87 3.12 -5.61
C LEU A 72 8.20 4.34 -4.95
N LYS A 73 6.86 4.37 -4.99
CA LYS A 73 5.99 5.22 -4.19
C LYS A 73 4.99 4.33 -3.45
N LEU A 74 5.11 4.23 -2.14
CA LEU A 74 4.21 3.45 -1.30
C LEU A 74 2.98 4.28 -0.91
N HIS A 75 1.80 3.76 -1.17
CA HIS A 75 0.54 4.36 -0.71
C HIS A 75 0.38 4.21 0.82
N GLU A 76 -0.35 5.12 1.44
CA GLU A 76 -0.61 5.11 2.90
C GLU A 76 -1.45 3.92 3.39
N ASN A 77 -2.01 3.13 2.48
CA ASN A 77 -2.78 1.92 2.79
C ASN A 77 -1.90 0.65 2.89
N LEU A 78 -0.58 0.83 2.95
CA LEU A 78 0.43 -0.23 3.10
C LEU A 78 1.26 -0.01 4.38
N PRO A 79 1.68 -1.10 5.06
CA PRO A 79 2.55 -1.01 6.23
C PRO A 79 3.86 -0.27 5.94
N ARG A 80 4.18 0.77 6.71
CA ARG A 80 5.38 1.61 6.51
C ARG A 80 6.69 0.82 6.60
N GLU A 81 6.70 -0.31 7.30
CA GLU A 81 7.89 -1.17 7.40
C GLU A 81 8.40 -1.61 6.03
N LEU A 82 7.51 -1.65 5.02
CA LEU A 82 7.90 -1.89 3.64
C LEU A 82 8.89 -0.86 3.11
N ALA A 83 8.94 0.38 3.61
CA ALA A 83 9.98 1.32 3.20
C ALA A 83 11.39 0.88 3.62
N GLU A 84 11.52 0.30 4.82
CA GLU A 84 12.78 -0.26 5.32
C GLU A 84 13.09 -1.64 4.71
N LEU A 85 12.07 -2.50 4.57
CA LEU A 85 12.24 -3.85 4.03
C LEU A 85 12.54 -3.82 2.52
N LEU A 86 12.10 -2.79 1.81
CA LEU A 86 12.34 -2.56 0.38
C LEU A 86 13.50 -1.58 0.11
N ARG A 87 14.35 -1.26 1.10
CA ARG A 87 15.44 -0.27 0.98
C ARG A 87 16.58 -0.61 0.01
N GLY A 88 16.51 -1.74 -0.71
CA GLY A 88 17.30 -1.96 -1.92
C GLY A 88 16.88 -1.05 -3.08
N HIS A 89 15.64 -0.55 -3.04
CA HIS A 89 15.02 0.37 -3.98
C HIS A 89 15.08 1.83 -3.49
N ASP A 90 14.76 2.76 -4.39
CA ASP A 90 14.53 4.18 -4.07
C ASP A 90 13.07 4.35 -3.64
N VAL A 91 12.79 4.33 -2.33
CA VAL A 91 11.41 4.28 -1.79
C VAL A 91 10.97 5.61 -1.19
N HIS A 92 9.91 6.19 -1.75
CA HIS A 92 9.15 7.28 -1.13
C HIS A 92 7.79 6.77 -0.61
N THR A 93 7.17 7.47 0.33
CA THR A 93 5.84 7.12 0.85
C THR A 93 4.90 8.34 0.87
N VAL A 94 3.63 8.11 0.52
CA VAL A 94 2.59 9.14 0.46
C VAL A 94 2.50 10.00 1.74
N PRO A 95 2.57 9.42 2.97
CA PRO A 95 2.57 10.24 4.19
C PRO A 95 3.84 11.09 4.37
N ALA A 96 5.02 10.58 4.01
CA ALA A 96 6.29 11.29 4.20
C ALA A 96 6.43 12.54 3.31
N GLU A 97 5.61 12.65 2.27
CA GLU A 97 5.62 13.75 1.30
C GLU A 97 4.44 14.72 1.49
N GLY A 98 3.72 14.62 2.61
CA GLY A 98 2.54 15.47 2.88
C GLY A 98 1.35 15.19 1.96
N LEU A 99 1.32 14.01 1.30
CA LEU A 99 0.22 13.57 0.44
C LEU A 99 -0.78 12.68 1.17
N ALA A 100 -0.68 12.59 2.50
CA ALA A 100 -1.60 11.81 3.33
C ALA A 100 -3.07 12.26 3.14
N GLY A 101 -3.98 11.30 3.06
CA GLY A 101 -5.42 11.53 2.85
C GLY A 101 -5.80 12.23 1.53
N ARG A 102 -4.87 12.49 0.61
CA ARG A 102 -5.15 13.13 -0.69
C ARG A 102 -5.83 12.16 -1.65
N GLU A 103 -6.51 12.72 -2.65
CA GLU A 103 -7.19 11.97 -3.70
C GLU A 103 -6.21 11.27 -4.66
N ASP A 104 -6.65 10.17 -5.25
CA ASP A 104 -5.87 9.32 -6.14
C ASP A 104 -5.22 10.06 -7.33
N PRO A 105 -5.89 11.03 -7.99
CA PRO A 105 -5.24 11.81 -9.06
C PRO A 105 -4.02 12.59 -8.59
N ALA A 106 -4.02 13.09 -7.35
CA ALA A 106 -2.89 13.84 -6.78
C ALA A 106 -1.72 12.92 -6.42
N VAL A 107 -2.01 11.77 -5.81
CA VAL A 107 -1.01 10.73 -5.50
C VAL A 107 -0.40 10.15 -6.78
N PHE A 108 -1.25 9.88 -7.78
CA PHE A 108 -0.83 9.38 -9.09
C PHE A 108 0.01 10.39 -9.86
N ALA A 109 -0.40 11.67 -9.91
CA ALA A 109 0.37 12.73 -10.54
C ALA A 109 1.75 12.90 -9.90
N ALA A 110 1.88 12.75 -8.57
CA ALA A 110 3.16 12.75 -7.89
C ALA A 110 4.04 11.54 -8.29
N ALA A 111 3.47 10.33 -8.35
CA ALA A 111 4.18 9.13 -8.80
C ALA A 111 4.67 9.26 -10.27
N VAL A 112 3.81 9.76 -11.16
CA VAL A 112 4.13 10.01 -12.58
C VAL A 112 5.23 11.06 -12.71
N ARG A 113 5.09 12.22 -12.06
CA ARG A 113 6.07 13.33 -12.09
C ARG A 113 7.48 12.93 -11.65
N GLU A 114 7.60 11.96 -10.75
CA GLU A 114 8.88 11.52 -10.18
C GLU A 114 9.48 10.27 -10.85
N GLY A 115 8.73 9.66 -11.77
CA GLY A 115 9.10 8.39 -12.40
C GLY A 115 9.02 7.19 -11.45
N ARG A 116 8.08 7.19 -10.51
CA ARG A 116 7.93 6.16 -9.46
C ARG A 116 6.84 5.15 -9.80
N LEU A 117 7.13 3.87 -9.60
CA LEU A 117 6.12 2.82 -9.59
C LEU A 117 5.26 2.96 -8.32
N LEU A 118 3.95 3.03 -8.48
CA LEU A 118 2.99 3.14 -7.37
C LEU A 118 2.64 1.74 -6.84
N LEU A 119 2.93 1.47 -5.56
CA LEU A 119 2.47 0.28 -4.85
C LEU A 119 1.28 0.68 -3.96
N THR A 120 0.11 0.05 -4.15
CA THR A 120 -1.13 0.41 -3.43
C THR A 120 -2.05 -0.80 -3.25
N GLN A 121 -2.92 -0.77 -2.24
CA GLN A 121 -4.11 -1.65 -2.16
C GLN A 121 -5.38 -1.04 -2.78
N ASP A 122 -5.34 0.23 -3.17
CA ASP A 122 -6.53 0.99 -3.51
C ASP A 122 -7.15 0.49 -4.82
N LEU A 123 -8.42 0.09 -4.78
CA LEU A 123 -9.14 -0.52 -5.89
C LEU A 123 -9.56 0.51 -6.95
N ASP A 124 -9.50 1.81 -6.67
CA ASP A 124 -9.79 2.84 -7.65
C ASP A 124 -8.68 2.94 -8.71
N PHE A 125 -7.49 2.39 -8.42
CA PHE A 125 -6.43 2.11 -9.40
C PHE A 125 -6.65 0.83 -10.24
N SER A 126 -7.78 0.12 -10.12
CA SER A 126 -7.91 -1.22 -10.71
C SER A 126 -8.31 -1.30 -12.19
N ASP A 127 -8.78 -0.20 -12.80
CA ASP A 127 -9.16 -0.20 -14.22
C ASP A 127 -7.96 0.01 -15.16
N VAL A 128 -7.46 -1.09 -15.72
CA VAL A 128 -6.36 -1.12 -16.70
C VAL A 128 -6.66 -0.40 -18.02
N ARG A 129 -7.91 0.02 -18.27
CA ARG A 129 -8.30 0.86 -19.43
C ARG A 129 -8.03 2.35 -19.18
N GLN A 130 -8.10 2.77 -17.92
CA GLN A 130 -7.67 4.09 -17.44
C GLN A 130 -6.16 4.07 -17.19
N PHE A 131 -5.69 3.09 -16.43
CA PHE A 131 -4.29 2.86 -16.09
C PHE A 131 -3.65 1.88 -17.08
N ARG A 132 -3.53 2.33 -18.34
CA ARG A 132 -2.95 1.53 -19.41
C ARG A 132 -1.44 1.37 -19.20
N PRO A 133 -0.89 0.14 -19.30
CA PRO A 133 0.54 -0.06 -19.44
C PRO A 133 1.13 0.85 -20.54
N GLY A 134 2.34 1.34 -20.31
CA GLY A 134 3.00 2.33 -21.17
C GLY A 134 2.76 3.80 -20.77
N THR A 135 1.60 4.15 -20.18
CA THR A 135 1.24 5.57 -19.92
C THR A 135 1.70 6.11 -18.56
N HIS A 136 2.16 5.24 -17.66
CA HIS A 136 2.62 5.58 -16.30
C HIS A 136 3.94 4.86 -15.97
N PRO A 137 4.73 5.29 -14.97
CA PRO A 137 6.01 4.64 -14.62
C PRO A 137 5.84 3.19 -14.13
N GLY A 138 4.70 2.87 -13.53
CA GLY A 138 4.31 1.52 -13.12
C GLY A 138 3.22 1.57 -12.04
N ILE A 139 2.36 0.56 -12.00
CA ILE A 139 1.41 0.35 -10.89
C ILE A 139 1.50 -1.12 -10.47
N VAL A 140 1.58 -1.36 -9.16
CA VAL A 140 1.40 -2.68 -8.55
C VAL A 140 0.24 -2.59 -7.58
N LEU A 141 -0.90 -3.18 -7.97
CA LEU A 141 -2.09 -3.29 -7.15
C LEU A 141 -2.04 -4.57 -6.31
N VAL A 142 -1.98 -4.42 -4.99
CA VAL A 142 -1.95 -5.52 -4.02
C VAL A 142 -3.37 -5.82 -3.55
N ARG A 143 -3.88 -6.99 -3.94
CA ARG A 143 -5.26 -7.42 -3.66
C ARG A 143 -5.26 -8.81 -3.01
N LEU A 144 -5.01 -8.85 -1.71
CA LEU A 144 -5.11 -10.06 -0.90
C LEU A 144 -6.58 -10.35 -0.51
N ARG A 145 -6.93 -11.61 -0.27
CA ARG A 145 -8.22 -11.98 0.34
C ARG A 145 -8.28 -11.47 1.79
N ASP A 146 -7.15 -11.54 2.49
CA ASP A 146 -7.03 -11.15 3.89
C ASP A 146 -5.80 -10.22 4.07
N PRO A 147 -5.99 -8.88 3.94
CA PRO A 147 -4.91 -7.91 3.88
C PRO A 147 -4.46 -7.48 5.28
N SER A 148 -4.08 -8.40 6.15
CA SER A 148 -3.44 -8.05 7.43
C SER A 148 -2.08 -7.39 7.19
N ARG A 149 -1.62 -6.57 8.13
CA ARG A 149 -0.27 -5.97 8.14
C ARG A 149 0.81 -7.03 7.91
N ARG A 150 0.76 -8.15 8.63
CA ARG A 150 1.69 -9.28 8.48
C ARG A 150 1.64 -9.92 7.09
N ARG A 151 0.44 -10.19 6.55
CA ARG A 151 0.25 -10.81 5.23
C ARG A 151 0.66 -9.87 4.09
N LEU A 152 0.43 -8.57 4.23
CA LEU A 152 0.88 -7.55 3.29
C LEU A 152 2.41 -7.48 3.27
N ILE A 153 3.04 -7.34 4.45
CA ILE A 153 4.52 -7.34 4.56
C ILE A 153 5.08 -8.60 3.93
N HIS A 154 4.65 -9.78 4.37
CA HIS A 154 5.15 -11.07 3.88
C HIS A 154 4.96 -11.24 2.37
N ARG A 155 3.75 -10.99 1.85
CA ARG A 155 3.47 -11.24 0.43
C ARG A 155 4.18 -10.24 -0.48
N ILE A 156 4.37 -8.99 -0.05
CA ILE A 156 5.11 -7.98 -0.82
C ILE A 156 6.61 -8.30 -0.79
N THR A 157 7.22 -8.55 0.37
CA THR A 157 8.66 -8.87 0.42
C THR A 157 8.99 -10.18 -0.29
N GLN A 158 8.16 -11.22 -0.15
CA GLN A 158 8.28 -12.47 -0.91
C GLN A 158 8.29 -12.20 -2.42
N VAL A 159 7.38 -11.35 -2.91
CA VAL A 159 7.24 -11.03 -4.33
C VAL A 159 8.41 -10.20 -4.85
N PHE A 160 8.85 -9.17 -4.11
CA PHE A 160 10.00 -8.34 -4.47
C PHE A 160 11.34 -9.09 -4.40
N ALA A 161 11.43 -10.17 -3.61
CA ALA A 161 12.61 -11.04 -3.55
C ALA A 161 12.62 -12.16 -4.61
N ALA A 162 11.49 -12.48 -5.22
CA ALA A 162 11.34 -13.61 -6.16
C ALA A 162 11.20 -13.20 -7.64
N GLU A 163 10.97 -11.91 -7.92
CA GLU A 163 10.65 -11.39 -9.26
C GLU A 163 11.67 -10.33 -9.69
N ASP A 164 11.99 -10.30 -10.98
CA ASP A 164 12.72 -9.19 -11.61
C ASP A 164 11.79 -7.98 -11.73
N VAL A 165 11.73 -7.17 -10.65
CA VAL A 165 10.83 -6.01 -10.54
C VAL A 165 11.24 -4.83 -11.43
N GLU A 166 12.46 -4.82 -11.98
CA GLU A 166 12.88 -3.79 -12.93
C GLU A 166 12.12 -3.93 -14.26
N ARG A 167 11.76 -5.16 -14.64
CA ARG A 167 10.84 -5.45 -15.77
C ARG A 167 9.40 -5.00 -15.56
N TRP A 168 9.06 -4.40 -14.42
CA TRP A 168 7.73 -3.80 -14.18
C TRP A 168 7.69 -2.30 -14.50
N ALA A 169 8.80 -1.71 -14.97
CA ALA A 169 8.78 -0.39 -15.59
C ALA A 169 7.68 -0.32 -16.66
N LYS A 170 6.84 0.71 -16.56
CA LYS A 170 5.64 0.95 -17.38
C LYS A 170 4.58 -0.15 -17.38
N CYS A 171 4.66 -1.15 -16.51
CA CYS A 171 3.69 -2.23 -16.42
C CYS A 171 2.57 -1.93 -15.42
N PHE A 172 1.42 -2.56 -15.65
CA PHE A 172 0.35 -2.67 -14.66
C PHE A 172 0.37 -4.09 -14.08
N VAL A 173 0.58 -4.22 -12.77
CA VAL A 173 0.79 -5.51 -12.10
C VAL A 173 -0.29 -5.71 -11.03
N VAL A 174 -0.85 -6.91 -10.94
CA VAL A 174 -1.74 -7.31 -9.83
C VAL A 174 -1.10 -8.42 -9.04
N VAL A 175 -0.87 -8.18 -7.74
CA VAL A 175 -0.38 -9.16 -6.77
C VAL A 175 -1.57 -9.65 -5.95
N SER A 176 -1.81 -10.96 -5.94
CA SER A 176 -2.76 -11.60 -5.03
C SER A 176 -2.08 -12.71 -4.23
N ASP A 177 -2.82 -13.30 -3.28
CA ASP A 177 -2.39 -14.30 -2.30
C ASP A 177 -1.56 -15.46 -2.90
N ARG A 178 -1.85 -15.86 -4.15
CA ARG A 178 -1.25 -17.04 -4.82
C ARG A 178 -0.69 -16.79 -6.21
N LYS A 179 -0.85 -15.59 -6.77
CA LYS A 179 -0.49 -15.30 -8.16
C LYS A 179 -0.06 -13.85 -8.36
N LEU A 180 0.76 -13.64 -9.37
CA LEU A 180 1.16 -12.35 -9.89
C LEU A 180 0.69 -12.25 -11.34
N ARG A 181 0.23 -11.07 -11.76
CA ARG A 181 -0.28 -10.82 -13.12
C ARG A 181 0.32 -9.53 -13.66
N VAL A 182 1.30 -9.64 -14.55
CA VAL A 182 1.84 -8.50 -15.29
C VAL A 182 0.98 -8.21 -16.53
N ARG A 183 0.75 -6.93 -16.81
CA ARG A 183 0.33 -6.37 -18.09
C ARG A 183 1.44 -5.42 -18.54
N ARG A 184 2.05 -5.72 -19.68
CA ARG A 184 3.14 -4.94 -20.28
C ARG A 184 2.56 -3.92 -21.28
N PRO A 185 3.31 -2.87 -21.65
CA PRO A 185 2.97 -1.98 -22.78
C PRO A 185 2.66 -2.76 -24.06
#